data_AF-A0A1L9P7U6-F1
#
_entry.id   AF-A0A1L9P7U6-F1
#
_cell.length_a   1.000
_cell.length_b   1.000
_cell.length_c   1.000
_cell.angle_alpha   90.00
_cell.angle_beta   90.00
_cell.angle_gamma   90.00
#
_symmetry.space_group_name_H-M   'P 1'
#
loop_
_entity.id
_entity.type
_entity.pdbx_description
1 polymer ?
#
loop_
_entity_poly.entity_id
_entity_poly.type
_entity_poly.pdbx_seq_one_letter_code
_entity_poly.pdbx_strand_id
1 'polypeptide(L)'
;MPSTGRLLAANTAYLLDEAKIKHVAIGWQALDTIGDEKTPGEVDIAILDDQITDATKHLVSAGFDQPCSRPNCAEFKIDRGDPIVKERERARARRLRPAPGSKPALDPESGYAGHGWAYARWHGIAEAHFHIHGADYLLSLHRKSQTLWWMSDEEFCITKEDLAIANAPGSENRQPHLILSTDTERTPPRGEPYNGSGPWSTLYGVKILNPDSFTDAVLFLLCRYLNHEGHLDKMCLNMIDCLKDKSPNRLKKNVRPEFKHLWDAFNGRSTSKVVPLVAAKYPRSYLAGRNELGPLPLPPAREEGLD
;
A
#
# COMPACT_ATOMS: atom_id res chain seq x y z
N MET A 1 6.09 -14.79 16.62
CA MET A 1 6.51 -15.01 15.21
C MET A 1 6.05 -13.83 14.36
N PRO A 2 6.79 -13.45 13.30
CA PRO A 2 6.32 -12.46 12.34
C PRO A 2 5.03 -12.92 11.65
N SER A 3 4.17 -11.99 11.23
CA SER A 3 3.06 -12.35 10.35
C SER A 3 3.61 -12.77 8.99
N THR A 4 2.89 -13.65 8.29
CA THR A 4 3.29 -14.12 6.96
C THR A 4 3.44 -12.97 5.95
N GLY A 5 2.62 -11.92 6.04
CA GLY A 5 2.77 -10.72 5.19
C GLY A 5 4.11 -10.01 5.34
N ARG A 6 4.66 -9.93 6.56
CA ARG A 6 5.98 -9.32 6.81
C ARG A 6 7.11 -10.17 6.24
N LEU A 7 7.00 -11.49 6.37
CA LEU A 7 7.95 -12.43 5.77
C LEU A 7 7.91 -12.34 4.24
N LEU A 8 6.71 -12.27 3.66
CA LEU A 8 6.53 -12.10 2.22
C LEU A 8 7.16 -10.79 1.74
N ALA A 9 6.92 -9.66 2.42
CA ALA A 9 7.54 -8.38 2.09
C ALA A 9 9.07 -8.41 2.20
N ALA A 10 9.61 -8.95 3.29
CA ALA A 10 11.05 -9.05 3.52
C ALA A 10 11.75 -9.95 2.49
N ASN A 11 11.17 -11.12 2.19
CA ASN A 11 11.71 -12.05 1.20
C ASN A 11 11.64 -11.47 -0.22
N THR A 12 10.54 -10.81 -0.56
CA THR A 12 10.39 -10.18 -1.87
C THR A 12 11.41 -9.05 -2.04
N ALA A 13 11.58 -8.19 -1.03
CA ALA A 13 12.58 -7.13 -1.08
C ALA A 13 14.02 -7.67 -1.25
N TYR A 14 14.36 -8.75 -0.53
CA TYR A 14 15.66 -9.43 -0.68
C TYR A 14 15.91 -9.89 -2.12
N LEU A 15 14.94 -10.59 -2.74
CA LEU A 15 15.06 -11.07 -4.11
C LEU A 15 15.16 -9.92 -5.12
N LEU A 16 14.40 -8.85 -4.93
CA LEU A 16 14.48 -7.68 -5.81
C LEU A 16 15.83 -6.96 -5.68
N ASP A 17 16.37 -6.80 -4.47
CA ASP A 17 17.71 -6.21 -4.28
C ASP A 17 18.81 -7.12 -4.86
N GLU A 18 18.72 -8.44 -4.72
CA GLU A 18 19.63 -9.41 -5.35
C GLU A 18 19.67 -9.24 -6.89
N ALA A 19 18.50 -9.06 -7.50
CA ALA A 19 18.35 -8.80 -8.93
C ALA A 19 18.61 -7.33 -9.33
N LYS A 20 19.01 -6.46 -8.39
CA LYS A 20 19.24 -5.01 -8.60
C LYS A 20 18.01 -4.25 -9.12
N ILE A 21 16.82 -4.74 -8.79
CA ILE A 21 15.55 -4.10 -9.14
C ILE A 21 15.21 -3.05 -8.10
N LYS A 22 14.97 -1.83 -8.58
CA LYS A 22 14.63 -0.68 -7.76
C LYS A 22 13.18 -0.77 -7.31
N HIS A 23 12.98 -0.77 -5.99
CA HIS A 23 11.68 -0.97 -5.40
C HIS A 23 11.51 -0.19 -4.09
N VAL A 24 10.25 0.07 -3.73
CA VAL A 24 9.82 0.60 -2.43
C VAL A 24 8.51 -0.09 -2.05
N ALA A 25 8.41 -0.64 -0.85
CA ALA A 25 7.15 -1.18 -0.36
C ALA A 25 6.17 -0.04 -0.01
N ILE A 26 4.92 -0.20 -0.42
CA ILE A 26 3.83 0.77 -0.28
C ILE A 26 2.58 0.08 0.30
N GLY A 27 1.44 0.77 0.26
CA GLY A 27 0.15 0.19 0.58
C GLY A 27 0.01 -0.22 2.06
N TRP A 28 -0.88 -1.18 2.32
CA TRP A 28 -1.28 -1.53 3.68
C TRP A 28 -0.16 -2.16 4.50
N GLN A 29 0.74 -2.95 3.89
CA GLN A 29 1.83 -3.60 4.61
C GLN A 29 2.94 -2.62 5.01
N ALA A 30 3.22 -1.60 4.18
CA ALA A 30 4.12 -0.53 4.56
C ALA A 30 3.50 0.36 5.64
N LEU A 31 2.21 0.69 5.50
CA LEU A 31 1.44 1.43 6.50
C LEU A 31 1.45 0.73 7.87
N ASP A 32 1.28 -0.59 7.90
CA ASP A 32 1.38 -1.40 9.12
C ASP A 32 2.68 -1.14 9.89
N THR A 33 3.78 -0.76 9.21
CA THR A 33 5.07 -0.48 9.88
C THR A 33 5.08 0.85 10.64
N ILE A 34 4.30 1.85 10.21
CA ILE A 34 4.39 3.25 10.66
C ILE A 34 3.09 3.84 11.22
N GLY A 35 1.95 3.17 11.03
CA GLY A 35 0.62 3.58 11.46
C GLY A 35 -0.03 2.57 12.41
N ASP A 36 -1.36 2.52 12.44
CA ASP A 36 -2.10 1.51 13.21
C ASP A 36 -1.84 0.09 12.65
N GLU A 37 -1.50 -0.89 13.51
CA GLU A 37 -1.34 -2.28 13.07
C GLU A 37 -2.62 -2.78 12.39
N LYS A 38 -2.45 -3.14 11.12
CA LYS A 38 -3.41 -3.91 10.34
C LYS A 38 -2.65 -5.14 9.90
N THR A 39 -3.31 -6.29 9.89
CA THR A 39 -2.71 -7.52 9.34
C THR A 39 -3.25 -7.72 7.92
N PRO A 40 -2.79 -6.94 6.92
CA PRO A 40 -3.23 -7.16 5.56
C PRO A 40 -2.72 -8.52 5.09
N GLY A 41 -3.54 -9.22 4.32
CA GLY A 41 -3.09 -10.37 3.54
C GLY A 41 -2.38 -9.93 2.25
N GLU A 42 -1.85 -8.72 2.17
CA GLU A 42 -1.40 -8.12 0.91
C GLU A 42 -0.10 -7.35 1.11
N VAL A 43 0.81 -7.49 0.15
CA VAL A 43 2.08 -6.77 0.05
C VAL A 43 2.09 -6.01 -1.26
N ASP A 44 2.18 -4.69 -1.19
CA ASP A 44 2.27 -3.83 -2.37
C ASP A 44 3.71 -3.29 -2.51
N ILE A 45 4.28 -3.41 -3.70
CA ILE A 45 5.62 -2.93 -4.02
C ILE A 45 5.56 -2.03 -5.25
N ALA A 46 6.02 -0.79 -5.12
CA ALA A 46 6.30 0.08 -6.26
C ALA A 46 7.66 -0.32 -6.88
N ILE A 47 7.71 -0.44 -8.19
CA ILE A 47 8.92 -0.78 -8.98
C ILE A 47 9.07 0.26 -10.10
N LEU A 48 10.31 0.57 -10.49
CA LEU A 48 10.53 1.36 -11.72
C LEU A 48 9.81 0.74 -12.91
N ASP A 49 9.14 1.58 -13.68
CA ASP A 49 8.21 1.16 -14.73
C ASP A 49 8.85 0.18 -15.74
N ASP A 50 10.09 0.44 -16.14
CA ASP A 50 10.86 -0.37 -17.09
C ASP A 50 11.40 -1.68 -16.48
N GLN A 51 11.40 -1.82 -15.15
CA GLN A 51 11.91 -3.00 -14.45
C GLN A 51 10.83 -4.01 -14.03
N ILE A 52 9.54 -3.70 -14.19
CA ILE A 52 8.47 -4.60 -13.74
C ILE A 52 8.56 -5.99 -14.40
N THR A 53 8.79 -6.03 -15.71
CA THR A 53 8.88 -7.31 -16.43
C THR A 53 10.03 -8.17 -15.90
N ASP A 54 11.18 -7.56 -15.60
CA ASP A 54 12.33 -8.26 -15.06
C ASP A 54 12.09 -8.70 -13.60
N ALA A 55 11.38 -7.89 -12.82
CA ALA A 55 10.92 -8.27 -11.49
C ALA A 55 10.01 -9.49 -11.49
N THR A 56 9.01 -9.51 -12.37
CA THR A 56 8.12 -10.66 -12.52
C THR A 56 8.90 -11.92 -12.88
N LYS A 57 9.80 -11.85 -13.88
CA LYS A 57 10.63 -12.99 -14.30
C LYS A 57 11.53 -13.50 -13.17
N HIS A 58 12.15 -12.58 -12.43
CA HIS A 58 13.04 -12.94 -11.34
C HIS A 58 12.29 -13.63 -10.19
N LEU A 59 11.14 -13.09 -9.77
CA LEU A 59 10.31 -13.69 -8.72
C LEU A 59 9.83 -15.10 -9.10
N VAL A 60 9.37 -15.29 -10.34
CA VAL A 60 9.01 -16.62 -10.87
C VAL A 60 10.21 -17.57 -10.82
N SER A 61 11.39 -17.11 -11.23
CA SER A 61 12.62 -17.92 -11.19
C SER A 61 13.05 -18.27 -9.77
N ALA A 62 12.71 -17.43 -8.79
CA ALA A 62 12.92 -17.66 -7.36
C ALA A 62 11.85 -18.57 -6.71
N GLY A 63 10.90 -19.10 -7.51
CA GLY A 63 9.92 -20.09 -7.06
C GLY A 63 8.53 -19.53 -6.72
N PHE A 64 8.26 -18.25 -7.02
CA PHE A 64 6.88 -17.76 -7.00
C PHE A 64 6.09 -18.40 -8.16
N ASP A 65 4.78 -18.57 -7.97
CA ASP A 65 3.89 -18.97 -9.05
C ASP A 65 3.91 -17.94 -10.20
N GLN A 66 3.38 -18.32 -11.36
CA GLN A 66 3.17 -17.35 -12.45
C GLN A 66 2.28 -16.19 -11.97
N PRO A 67 2.52 -14.95 -12.44
CA PRO A 67 1.60 -13.85 -12.18
C PRO A 67 0.20 -14.25 -12.65
N CYS A 68 -0.80 -13.88 -11.86
CA CYS A 68 -2.17 -14.26 -12.15
C CYS A 68 -2.63 -13.68 -13.49
N SER A 69 -3.11 -14.54 -14.37
CA SER A 69 -3.67 -14.17 -15.67
C SER A 69 -5.17 -14.48 -15.78
N ARG A 70 -5.82 -14.81 -14.65
CA ARG A 70 -7.25 -15.16 -14.65
C ARG A 70 -8.07 -13.90 -15.00
N PRO A 71 -8.82 -13.86 -16.12
CA PRO A 71 -9.46 -12.63 -16.61
C PRO A 71 -10.51 -12.06 -15.63
N ASN A 72 -11.08 -12.91 -14.78
CA ASN A 72 -12.07 -12.53 -13.78
C ASN A 72 -11.50 -12.39 -12.36
N CYS A 73 -10.17 -12.33 -12.21
CA CYS A 73 -9.56 -12.09 -10.90
C CYS A 73 -10.05 -10.76 -10.32
N ALA A 74 -10.43 -10.74 -9.04
CA ALA A 74 -10.88 -9.53 -8.36
C ALA A 74 -9.78 -8.45 -8.32
N GLU A 75 -8.52 -8.87 -8.38
CA GLU A 75 -7.34 -8.00 -8.39
C GLU A 75 -7.17 -7.18 -9.67
N PHE A 76 -7.92 -7.50 -10.72
CA PHE A 76 -8.03 -6.68 -11.92
C PHE A 76 -9.16 -5.63 -11.82
N LYS A 77 -9.81 -5.49 -10.65
CA LYS A 77 -10.91 -4.56 -10.41
C LYS A 77 -10.56 -3.62 -9.25
N ILE A 78 -10.74 -2.32 -9.46
CA ILE A 78 -10.56 -1.30 -8.41
C ILE A 78 -11.41 -1.59 -7.16
N ASP A 79 -12.67 -2.00 -7.34
CA ASP A 79 -13.55 -2.44 -6.25
C ASP A 79 -13.63 -3.96 -6.25
N ARG A 80 -12.92 -4.59 -5.31
CA ARG A 80 -12.94 -6.04 -5.11
C ARG A 80 -14.27 -6.54 -4.53
N GLY A 81 -15.09 -5.63 -3.99
CA GLY A 81 -16.36 -5.93 -3.32
C GLY A 81 -17.57 -5.90 -4.25
N ASP A 82 -17.44 -6.43 -5.47
CA ASP A 82 -18.52 -6.56 -6.46
C ASP A 82 -19.81 -7.08 -5.78
N PRO A 83 -20.92 -6.31 -5.80
CA PRO A 83 -22.14 -6.67 -5.08
C PRO A 83 -22.71 -8.03 -5.49
N ILE A 84 -22.55 -8.42 -6.76
CA ILE A 84 -23.02 -9.71 -7.27
C ILE A 84 -22.19 -10.83 -6.64
N VAL A 85 -20.87 -10.64 -6.59
CA VAL A 85 -19.97 -11.64 -6.02
C VAL A 85 -20.13 -11.69 -4.50
N LYS A 86 -20.29 -10.54 -3.84
CA LYS A 86 -20.63 -10.43 -2.42
C LYS A 86 -21.95 -11.13 -2.08
N GLU A 87 -22.98 -10.98 -2.91
CA GLU A 87 -24.27 -11.64 -2.70
C GLU A 87 -24.20 -13.14 -3.01
N ARG A 88 -23.47 -13.56 -4.05
CA ARG A 88 -23.17 -14.98 -4.33
C ARG A 88 -22.43 -15.62 -3.16
N GLU A 89 -21.40 -14.97 -2.62
CA GLU A 89 -20.63 -15.47 -1.48
C GLU A 89 -21.45 -15.49 -0.19
N ARG A 90 -22.28 -14.46 0.07
CA ARG A 90 -23.25 -14.50 1.18
C ARG A 90 -24.25 -15.65 1.04
N ALA A 91 -24.80 -15.85 -0.16
CA ALA A 91 -25.73 -16.93 -0.44
C ALA A 91 -25.05 -18.31 -0.27
N ARG A 92 -23.78 -18.44 -0.68
CA ARG A 92 -22.98 -19.65 -0.50
C ARG A 92 -22.63 -19.90 0.96
N ALA A 93 -22.16 -18.89 1.71
CA ALA A 93 -21.88 -18.99 3.15
C ALA A 93 -23.13 -19.37 3.98
N ARG A 94 -24.32 -18.92 3.55
CA ARG A 94 -25.61 -19.37 4.14
C ARG A 94 -25.87 -20.85 3.89
N ARG A 95 -25.50 -21.39 2.73
CA ARG A 95 -25.65 -22.81 2.38
C ARG A 95 -24.61 -23.71 3.03
N LEU A 96 -23.36 -23.23 3.10
CA LEU A 96 -22.21 -23.93 3.67
C LEU A 96 -22.05 -23.66 5.16
N ARG A 97 -23.13 -23.29 5.87
CA ARG A 97 -23.08 -22.84 7.26
C ARG A 97 -22.22 -23.84 8.06
N PRO A 98 -21.01 -23.44 8.50
CA PRO A 98 -20.15 -24.37 9.20
C PRO A 98 -20.86 -24.75 10.50
N ALA A 99 -20.65 -25.98 10.99
CA ALA A 99 -21.09 -26.33 12.33
C ALA A 99 -20.58 -25.25 13.31
N PRO A 100 -21.36 -24.86 14.33
CA PRO A 100 -20.94 -23.86 15.31
C PRO A 100 -19.50 -24.14 15.78
N GLY A 101 -18.58 -23.21 15.53
CA GLY A 101 -17.16 -23.34 15.90
C GLY A 101 -16.18 -23.69 14.77
N SER A 102 -16.62 -23.95 13.54
CA SER A 102 -15.72 -24.17 12.40
C SER A 102 -15.44 -22.90 11.60
N LYS A 103 -14.17 -22.69 11.22
CA LYS A 103 -13.78 -21.60 10.31
C LYS A 103 -14.39 -21.88 8.92
N PRO A 104 -14.98 -20.88 8.24
CA PRO A 104 -15.43 -21.08 6.87
C PRO A 104 -14.23 -21.50 6.01
N ALA A 105 -14.36 -22.62 5.28
CA ALA A 105 -13.39 -23.00 4.27
C ALA A 105 -13.46 -21.96 3.14
N LEU A 106 -12.38 -21.22 2.94
CA LEU A 106 -12.22 -20.38 1.76
C LEU A 106 -12.05 -21.29 0.55
N ASP A 107 -12.76 -21.01 -0.53
CA ASP A 107 -12.63 -21.72 -1.78
C ASP A 107 -11.37 -21.21 -2.52
N PRO A 108 -10.37 -22.06 -2.80
CA PRO A 108 -9.20 -21.67 -3.58
C PRO A 108 -9.54 -21.23 -5.01
N GLU A 109 -10.66 -21.70 -5.58
CA GLU A 109 -11.06 -21.37 -6.94
C GLU A 109 -11.63 -19.96 -7.08
N SER A 110 -12.22 -19.39 -6.02
CA SER A 110 -12.78 -18.05 -6.09
C SER A 110 -11.70 -16.95 -6.09
N GLY A 111 -10.43 -17.27 -5.77
CA GLY A 111 -9.35 -16.26 -5.74
C GLY A 111 -9.59 -15.17 -4.69
N TYR A 112 -10.32 -15.53 -3.63
CA TYR A 112 -11.09 -14.62 -2.76
C TYR A 112 -10.39 -14.26 -1.44
N ALA A 113 -9.07 -14.33 -1.38
CA ALA A 113 -8.34 -14.16 -0.13
C ALA A 113 -8.35 -12.73 0.42
N GLY A 114 -8.60 -11.72 -0.43
CA GLY A 114 -8.71 -10.32 0.01
C GLY A 114 -10.00 -10.00 0.78
N HIS A 115 -10.98 -10.91 0.86
CA HIS A 115 -12.37 -10.52 1.15
C HIS A 115 -12.75 -10.38 2.63
N GLY A 116 -11.81 -10.59 3.57
CA GLY A 116 -12.10 -10.49 5.00
C GLY A 116 -12.01 -9.08 5.59
N TRP A 117 -11.21 -8.19 4.99
CA TRP A 117 -10.89 -6.91 5.62
C TRP A 117 -11.39 -5.77 4.75
N ALA A 118 -12.40 -5.05 5.24
CA ALA A 118 -12.97 -3.86 4.58
C ALA A 118 -11.93 -2.82 4.10
N TYR A 119 -10.70 -2.91 4.62
CA TYR A 119 -9.58 -2.03 4.33
C TYR A 119 -8.99 -2.22 2.92
N ALA A 120 -8.90 -3.46 2.41
CA ALA A 120 -8.30 -3.76 1.10
C ALA A 120 -9.35 -3.90 -0.02
N ARG A 121 -10.60 -3.50 0.23
CA ARG A 121 -11.65 -3.58 -0.81
C ARG A 121 -11.32 -2.72 -2.03
N TRP A 122 -10.73 -1.56 -1.78
CA TRP A 122 -10.36 -0.58 -2.79
C TRP A 122 -8.85 -0.55 -2.91
N HIS A 123 -8.34 -0.68 -4.13
CA HIS A 123 -6.90 -0.68 -4.41
C HIS A 123 -6.62 -0.19 -5.83
N GLY A 124 -5.39 0.29 -6.05
CA GLY A 124 -4.88 0.48 -7.41
C GLY A 124 -4.66 -0.87 -8.08
N ILE A 125 -4.98 -0.97 -9.38
CA ILE A 125 -4.71 -2.19 -10.15
C ILE A 125 -3.20 -2.29 -10.35
N ALA A 126 -2.61 -3.38 -9.85
CA ALA A 126 -1.20 -3.68 -10.02
C ALA A 126 -0.89 -4.11 -11.46
N GLU A 127 0.32 -3.84 -11.93
CA GLU A 127 0.78 -4.30 -13.25
C GLU A 127 0.94 -5.82 -13.29
N ALA A 128 1.41 -6.40 -12.18
CA ALA A 128 1.49 -7.84 -11.96
C ALA A 128 1.09 -8.16 -10.52
N HIS A 129 0.42 -9.29 -10.30
CA HIS A 129 0.14 -9.78 -8.95
C HIS A 129 0.25 -11.30 -8.85
N PHE A 130 0.59 -11.78 -7.66
CA PHE A 130 0.82 -13.19 -7.34
C PHE A 130 -0.08 -13.61 -6.18
N HIS A 131 -0.76 -14.73 -6.34
CA HIS A 131 -1.54 -15.37 -5.29
C HIS A 131 -0.66 -16.38 -4.55
N ILE A 132 -0.31 -16.11 -3.31
CA ILE A 132 0.58 -16.95 -2.51
C ILE A 132 -0.25 -17.84 -1.59
N HIS A 133 0.12 -19.12 -1.47
CA HIS A 133 -0.58 -20.13 -0.65
C HIS A 133 -2.08 -20.28 -0.97
N GLY A 134 -2.43 -20.52 -2.25
CA GLY A 134 -3.84 -20.69 -2.61
C GLY A 134 -4.66 -19.40 -2.49
N ALA A 135 -4.00 -18.27 -2.73
CA ALA A 135 -4.46 -16.90 -2.59
C ALA A 135 -4.40 -16.28 -1.19
N ASP A 136 -4.22 -17.03 -0.10
CA ASP A 136 -4.21 -16.51 1.29
C ASP A 136 -3.42 -15.20 1.48
N TYR A 137 -2.37 -15.00 0.67
CA TYR A 137 -1.67 -13.72 0.55
C TYR A 137 -1.57 -13.25 -0.89
N LEU A 138 -1.55 -11.93 -1.07
CA LEU A 138 -1.33 -11.26 -2.34
C LEU A 138 0.01 -10.53 -2.33
N LEU A 139 0.79 -10.68 -3.40
CA LEU A 139 1.89 -9.78 -3.72
C LEU A 139 1.53 -9.00 -4.98
N SER A 140 1.56 -7.68 -4.91
CA SER A 140 1.19 -6.75 -5.99
C SER A 140 2.37 -5.87 -6.38
N LEU A 141 2.71 -5.85 -7.66
CA LEU A 141 3.76 -5.01 -8.23
C LEU A 141 3.13 -3.83 -8.99
N HIS A 142 3.40 -2.62 -8.51
CA HIS A 142 2.86 -1.38 -9.06
C HIS A 142 3.95 -0.60 -9.79
N ARG A 143 3.57 0.13 -10.84
CA ARG A 143 4.46 1.12 -11.47
C ARG A 143 4.76 2.26 -10.50
N LYS A 144 6.02 2.68 -10.43
CA LYS A 144 6.46 3.86 -9.69
C LYS A 144 5.74 5.10 -10.20
N SER A 145 5.59 5.26 -11.51
CA SER A 145 4.84 6.37 -12.11
C SER A 145 3.35 6.40 -11.72
N GLN A 146 2.76 5.27 -11.33
CA GLN A 146 1.38 5.21 -10.91
C GLN A 146 1.19 5.50 -9.42
N THR A 147 2.18 5.23 -8.57
CA THR A 147 2.00 5.27 -7.11
C THR A 147 2.83 6.35 -6.42
N LEU A 148 4.02 6.64 -6.95
CA LEU A 148 5.02 7.54 -6.38
C LEU A 148 5.59 8.51 -7.44
N TRP A 149 4.73 9.02 -8.35
CA TRP A 149 5.14 9.93 -9.44
C TRP A 149 5.77 11.24 -8.96
N TRP A 150 5.50 11.64 -7.72
CA TRP A 150 6.00 12.87 -7.10
C TRP A 150 7.44 12.73 -6.58
N MET A 151 7.95 11.50 -6.45
CA MET A 151 9.32 11.23 -6.00
C MET A 151 10.26 11.17 -7.21
N SER A 152 11.48 11.70 -7.10
CA SER A 152 12.47 11.62 -8.18
C SER A 152 12.97 10.18 -8.38
N ASP A 153 13.54 9.88 -9.56
CA ASP A 153 14.14 8.56 -9.80
C ASP A 153 15.42 8.39 -8.98
N GLU A 154 16.19 9.46 -8.77
CA GLU A 154 17.40 9.45 -7.95
C GLU A 154 17.11 9.03 -6.50
N GLU A 155 16.08 9.62 -5.90
CA GLU A 155 15.63 9.27 -4.55
C GLU A 155 15.07 7.84 -4.49
N PHE A 156 14.29 7.44 -5.48
CA PHE A 156 13.70 6.10 -5.56
C PHE A 156 14.75 5.00 -5.75
N CYS A 157 15.80 5.29 -6.53
CA CYS A 157 16.84 4.34 -6.92
C CYS A 157 17.89 4.05 -5.84
N ILE A 158 17.83 4.73 -4.69
CA ILE A 158 18.78 4.51 -3.60
C ILE A 158 18.83 3.03 -3.21
N THR A 159 20.05 2.50 -3.04
CA THR A 159 20.25 1.11 -2.60
C THR A 159 19.88 0.98 -1.13
N LYS A 160 19.63 -0.24 -0.68
CA LYS A 160 19.39 -0.51 0.73
C LYS A 160 20.59 -0.12 1.59
N GLU A 161 21.80 -0.42 1.11
CA GLU A 161 23.06 -0.15 1.80
C GLU A 161 23.31 1.35 1.92
N ASP A 162 23.15 2.10 0.83
CA ASP A 162 23.28 3.57 0.85
C ASP A 162 22.22 4.21 1.74
N LEU A 163 20.99 3.68 1.71
CA LEU A 163 19.91 4.14 2.58
C LEU A 163 20.23 3.87 4.06
N ALA A 164 20.81 2.71 4.39
CA ALA A 164 21.24 2.38 5.74
C ALA A 164 22.34 3.33 6.24
N ILE A 165 23.32 3.65 5.39
CA ILE A 165 24.40 4.59 5.71
C ILE A 165 23.82 5.99 5.93
N ALA A 166 23.02 6.48 4.99
CA ALA A 166 22.43 7.82 5.07
C ALA A 166 21.52 7.98 6.28
N ASN A 167 20.86 6.91 6.72
CA ASN A 167 19.93 6.91 7.85
C ASN A 167 20.53 6.46 9.18
N ALA A 168 21.84 6.27 9.27
CA ALA A 168 22.49 5.90 10.51
C ALA A 168 22.23 6.96 11.63
N PRO A 169 22.14 6.55 12.91
CA PRO A 169 22.01 7.47 14.03
C PRO A 169 23.08 8.56 13.97
N GLY A 170 22.67 9.82 14.16
CA GLY A 170 23.56 10.99 14.06
C GLY A 170 23.97 11.43 12.64
N SER A 171 23.52 10.76 11.57
CA SER A 171 23.78 11.22 10.20
C SER A 171 23.18 12.60 9.94
N GLU A 172 23.99 13.51 9.37
CA GLU A 172 23.56 14.85 8.93
C GLU A 172 22.81 14.80 7.59
N ASN A 173 23.06 13.77 6.78
CA ASN A 173 22.50 13.60 5.43
C ASN A 173 21.41 12.53 5.40
N ARG A 174 20.45 12.62 6.34
CA ARG A 174 19.33 11.66 6.39
C ARG A 174 18.50 11.76 5.13
N GLN A 175 18.08 10.60 4.63
CA GLN A 175 17.22 10.55 3.46
C GLN A 175 15.84 11.14 3.80
N PRO A 176 15.35 12.11 2.98
CA PRO A 176 14.17 12.88 3.31
C PRO A 176 12.87 12.09 3.15
N HIS A 177 12.86 11.02 2.36
CA HIS A 177 11.64 10.30 2.00
C HIS A 177 11.62 8.82 2.37
N LEU A 178 12.76 8.15 2.41
CA LEU A 178 12.84 6.71 2.59
C LEU A 178 13.50 6.32 3.91
N ILE A 179 13.01 5.23 4.49
CA ILE A 179 13.62 4.53 5.62
C ILE A 179 13.63 3.02 5.36
N LEU A 180 14.37 2.31 6.19
CA LEU A 180 14.26 0.86 6.26
C LEU A 180 13.18 0.48 7.28
N SER A 181 12.47 -0.60 7.04
CA SER A 181 11.52 -1.18 8.00
C SER A 181 12.18 -1.60 9.33
N THR A 182 13.51 -1.63 9.38
CA THR A 182 14.35 -1.89 10.56
C THR A 182 14.76 -0.61 11.32
N ASP A 183 14.38 0.59 10.86
CA ASP A 183 14.74 1.87 11.48
C ASP A 183 13.98 2.07 12.80
N THR A 184 14.67 1.84 13.92
CA THR A 184 14.10 1.90 15.28
C THR A 184 13.82 3.32 15.77
N GLU A 185 14.38 4.36 15.14
CA GLU A 185 14.18 5.75 15.56
C GLU A 185 12.90 6.34 14.94
N ARG A 186 12.59 5.95 13.69
CA ARG A 186 11.49 6.53 12.91
C ARG A 186 10.31 5.59 12.70
N THR A 187 10.39 4.35 13.17
CA THR A 187 9.24 3.46 13.25
C THR A 187 8.80 3.28 14.71
N PRO A 188 7.49 3.36 15.01
CA PRO A 188 6.99 3.15 16.36
C PRO A 188 7.24 1.69 16.78
N PRO A 189 7.72 1.43 18.02
CA PRO A 189 7.91 0.07 18.49
C PRO A 189 6.57 -0.63 18.69
N ARG A 190 6.51 -1.91 18.31
CA ARG A 190 5.40 -2.81 18.63
C ARG A 190 5.14 -2.86 20.14
N GLY A 191 3.88 -2.72 20.56
CA GLY A 191 3.49 -3.11 21.93
C GLY A 191 2.49 -2.24 22.68
N GLU A 192 2.10 -1.06 22.17
CA GLU A 192 0.95 -0.32 22.72
C GLU A 192 -0.29 -0.54 21.84
N PRO A 193 -1.51 -0.46 22.40
CA PRO A 193 -2.71 -0.44 21.56
C PRO A 193 -2.53 0.68 20.53
N TYR A 194 -2.70 0.35 19.25
CA TYR A 194 -2.55 1.26 18.09
C TYR A 194 -1.13 1.52 17.56
N ASN A 195 -0.12 0.78 18.00
CA ASN A 195 1.20 0.85 17.34
C ASN A 195 1.26 -0.05 16.11
N GLY A 196 2.09 0.36 15.15
CA GLY A 196 2.42 -0.45 13.99
C GLY A 196 3.24 -1.68 14.35
N SER A 197 3.53 -2.48 13.34
CA SER A 197 4.32 -3.68 13.42
C SER A 197 5.83 -3.48 13.47
N GLY A 198 6.29 -2.27 13.21
CA GLY A 198 7.70 -1.91 13.18
C GLY A 198 8.34 -1.82 14.58
N PRO A 199 9.67 -1.62 14.62
CA PRO A 199 10.64 -1.96 13.56
C PRO A 199 10.74 -3.48 13.37
N TRP A 200 11.02 -3.93 12.14
CA TRP A 200 11.20 -5.35 11.80
C TRP A 200 12.66 -5.80 11.98
N SER A 201 13.26 -5.53 13.14
CA SER A 201 14.71 -5.69 13.39
C SER A 201 15.28 -7.09 13.16
N THR A 202 14.45 -8.14 13.14
CA THR A 202 14.87 -9.53 12.89
C THR A 202 14.60 -10.02 11.46
N LEU A 203 14.12 -9.14 10.57
CA LEU A 203 13.83 -9.47 9.16
C LEU A 203 14.79 -8.71 8.24
N TYR A 204 14.79 -9.08 6.95
CA TYR A 204 15.46 -8.29 5.93
C TYR A 204 14.86 -6.88 5.90
N GLY A 205 15.70 -5.85 6.02
CA GLY A 205 15.26 -4.46 5.95
C GLY A 205 14.67 -4.13 4.59
N VAL A 206 13.42 -3.67 4.60
CA VAL A 206 12.63 -3.30 3.40
C VAL A 206 12.61 -1.79 3.26
N LYS A 207 12.84 -1.27 2.05
CA LYS A 207 12.68 0.17 1.77
C LYS A 207 11.21 0.56 1.82
N ILE A 208 10.87 1.50 2.68
CA ILE A 208 9.52 2.08 2.83
C ILE A 208 9.62 3.61 2.86
N LEU A 209 8.50 4.30 2.61
CA LEU A 209 8.42 5.72 2.89
C LEU A 209 8.50 5.96 4.40
N ASN A 210 9.15 7.04 4.79
CA ASN A 210 9.08 7.53 6.16
C ASN A 210 7.66 8.02 6.49
N PRO A 211 7.29 8.15 7.77
CA PRO A 211 5.91 8.45 8.13
C PRO A 211 5.35 9.76 7.54
N ASP A 212 6.18 10.79 7.40
CA ASP A 212 5.78 12.07 6.81
C ASP A 212 5.47 11.89 5.32
N SER A 213 6.42 11.28 4.59
CA SER A 213 6.34 11.07 3.15
C SER A 213 5.29 10.05 2.76
N PHE A 214 5.05 9.03 3.60
CA PHE A 214 3.93 8.11 3.41
C PHE A 214 2.59 8.83 3.55
N THR A 215 2.49 9.73 4.53
CA THR A 215 1.29 10.56 4.70
C THR A 215 1.08 11.46 3.49
N ASP A 216 2.12 12.15 3.03
CA ASP A 216 2.07 12.97 1.82
C ASP A 216 1.68 12.13 0.60
N ALA A 217 2.24 10.93 0.42
CA ALA A 217 1.90 10.02 -0.68
C ALA A 217 0.40 9.67 -0.70
N VAL A 218 -0.18 9.37 0.47
CA VAL A 218 -1.61 9.06 0.58
C VAL A 218 -2.47 10.31 0.32
N LEU A 219 -2.00 11.50 0.72
CA LEU A 219 -2.69 12.77 0.40
C LEU A 219 -2.58 13.13 -1.08
N PHE A 220 -1.46 12.85 -1.75
CA PHE A 220 -1.32 12.92 -3.21
C PHE A 220 -2.34 12.01 -3.89
N LEU A 221 -2.42 10.74 -3.46
CA LEU A 221 -3.38 9.77 -3.99
C LEU A 221 -4.84 10.22 -3.76
N LEU A 222 -5.18 10.70 -2.55
CA LEU A 222 -6.50 11.25 -2.28
C LEU A 222 -6.80 12.44 -3.20
N CYS A 223 -5.86 13.36 -3.35
CA CYS A 223 -6.03 14.52 -4.23
C CYS A 223 -6.22 14.08 -5.67
N ARG A 224 -5.50 13.05 -6.16
CA ARG A 224 -5.66 12.49 -7.51
C ARG A 224 -7.02 11.83 -7.71
N TYR A 225 -7.47 11.04 -6.75
CA TYR A 225 -8.69 10.23 -6.85
C TYR A 225 -9.97 10.93 -6.39
N LEU A 226 -9.88 12.14 -5.84
CA LEU A 226 -11.05 12.89 -5.40
C LEU A 226 -12.02 13.10 -6.57
N ASN A 227 -13.26 12.61 -6.41
CA ASN A 227 -14.31 12.58 -7.43
C ASN A 227 -14.01 11.68 -8.65
N HIS A 228 -13.02 10.78 -8.57
CA HIS A 228 -12.81 9.77 -9.59
C HIS A 228 -13.80 8.60 -9.41
N GLU A 229 -14.23 8.01 -10.52
CA GLU A 229 -15.07 6.82 -10.52
C GLU A 229 -14.30 5.61 -9.95
N GLY A 230 -14.96 4.74 -9.18
CA GLY A 230 -14.33 3.53 -8.63
C GLY A 230 -13.93 3.60 -7.15
N HIS A 231 -14.21 4.68 -6.43
CA HIS A 231 -14.04 4.74 -4.97
C HIS A 231 -12.61 4.58 -4.43
N LEU A 232 -11.58 4.88 -5.25
CA LEU A 232 -10.17 4.90 -4.82
C LEU A 232 -9.89 5.95 -3.73
N ASP A 233 -10.72 6.99 -3.64
CA ASP A 233 -10.73 7.94 -2.54
C ASP A 233 -11.01 7.25 -1.20
N LYS A 234 -11.90 6.24 -1.15
CA LYS A 234 -12.20 5.47 0.06
C LYS A 234 -10.99 4.67 0.56
N MET A 235 -10.18 4.10 -0.34
CA MET A 235 -8.89 3.48 0.03
C MET A 235 -8.03 4.49 0.79
N CYS A 236 -7.83 5.67 0.20
CA CYS A 236 -6.98 6.71 0.76
C CYS A 236 -7.52 7.19 2.12
N LEU A 237 -8.84 7.38 2.24
CA LEU A 237 -9.49 7.77 3.50
C LEU A 237 -9.27 6.73 4.61
N ASN A 238 -9.34 5.44 4.29
CA ASN A 238 -9.09 4.38 5.26
C ASN A 238 -7.61 4.37 5.71
N MET A 239 -6.67 4.57 4.78
CA MET A 239 -5.24 4.67 5.10
C MET A 239 -4.96 5.90 5.96
N ILE A 240 -5.55 7.06 5.62
CA ILE A 240 -5.45 8.30 6.40
C ILE A 240 -5.95 8.08 7.83
N ASP A 241 -7.06 7.37 8.03
CA ASP A 241 -7.55 7.11 9.39
C ASP A 241 -6.54 6.35 10.25
N CYS A 242 -5.78 5.44 9.64
CA CYS A 242 -4.71 4.68 10.31
C CYS A 242 -3.42 5.49 10.51
N LEU A 243 -3.27 6.64 9.83
CA LEU A 243 -2.10 7.52 9.92
C LEU A 243 -2.27 8.67 10.90
N LYS A 244 -3.52 9.02 11.26
CA LYS A 244 -3.84 10.16 12.15
C LYS A 244 -2.97 10.18 13.40
N ASP A 245 -2.71 11.38 13.91
CA ASP A 245 -1.96 11.64 15.14
C ASP A 245 -2.83 11.32 16.37
N LYS A 246 -3.31 10.07 16.48
CA LYS A 246 -4.14 9.57 17.58
C LYS A 246 -3.28 9.38 18.82
N SER A 247 -3.75 9.79 20.00
CA SER A 247 -3.15 9.36 21.27
C SER A 247 -3.42 7.86 21.49
N PRO A 248 -2.46 7.05 21.98
CA PRO A 248 -1.13 7.41 22.50
C PRO A 248 -0.02 7.47 21.44
N ASN A 249 -0.34 7.24 20.16
CA ASN A 249 0.61 7.14 19.07
C ASN A 249 1.44 8.44 18.96
N ARG A 250 2.74 8.34 19.24
CA ARG A 250 3.60 9.51 19.51
C ARG A 250 4.13 10.18 18.25
N LEU A 251 4.06 9.50 17.11
CA LEU A 251 4.73 9.96 15.91
C LEU A 251 3.84 10.97 15.19
N LYS A 252 4.06 12.25 15.53
CA LYS A 252 3.44 13.40 14.85
C LYS A 252 4.03 13.52 13.45
N LYS A 253 3.16 13.59 12.45
CA LYS A 253 3.61 13.74 11.05
C LYS A 253 3.76 15.20 10.67
N ASN A 254 4.85 15.51 9.96
CA ASN A 254 5.14 16.81 9.39
C ASN A 254 4.93 16.79 7.88
N VAL A 255 3.67 16.86 7.46
CA VAL A 255 3.28 16.88 6.04
C VAL A 255 3.76 18.15 5.32
N ARG A 256 3.87 18.08 3.99
CA ARG A 256 4.19 19.24 3.15
C ARG A 256 3.25 20.44 3.39
N PRO A 257 3.72 21.70 3.25
CA PRO A 257 2.94 22.89 3.54
C PRO A 257 1.56 22.96 2.85
N GLU A 258 1.48 22.56 1.59
CA GLU A 258 0.26 22.52 0.80
C GLU A 258 -0.80 21.54 1.33
N PHE A 259 -0.36 20.49 2.04
CA PHE A 259 -1.23 19.49 2.66
C PHE A 259 -1.56 19.80 4.12
N LYS A 260 -0.87 20.75 4.74
CA LYS A 260 -1.00 21.05 6.17
C LYS A 260 -2.45 21.32 6.59
N HIS A 261 -3.17 22.16 5.85
CA HIS A 261 -4.56 22.48 6.16
C HIS A 261 -5.48 21.25 6.08
N LEU A 262 -5.27 20.38 5.09
CA LEU A 262 -6.02 19.13 4.93
C LEU A 262 -5.70 18.15 6.07
N TRP A 263 -4.42 17.98 6.39
CA TRP A 263 -3.98 17.11 7.48
C TRP A 263 -4.52 17.57 8.84
N ASP A 264 -4.48 18.88 9.11
CA ASP A 264 -5.04 19.46 10.33
C ASP A 264 -6.57 19.28 10.39
N ALA A 265 -7.30 19.30 9.27
CA ALA A 265 -8.72 18.96 9.23
C ALA A 265 -8.98 17.48 9.59
N PHE A 266 -8.20 16.53 9.05
CA PHE A 266 -8.35 15.11 9.39
C PHE A 266 -8.08 14.79 10.86
N ASN A 267 -7.19 15.55 11.49
CA ASN A 267 -6.82 15.39 12.89
C ASN A 267 -7.66 16.26 13.85
N GLY A 268 -8.68 16.97 13.36
CA GLY A 268 -9.50 17.84 14.19
C GLY A 268 -8.76 19.05 14.78
N ARG A 269 -7.63 19.44 14.18
CA ARG A 269 -6.82 20.60 14.58
C ARG A 269 -7.17 21.89 13.83
N SER A 270 -8.02 21.81 12.80
CA SER A 270 -8.46 23.01 12.07
C SER A 270 -9.32 23.91 12.96
N THR A 271 -9.06 25.21 12.91
CA THR A 271 -9.88 26.24 13.59
C THR A 271 -11.27 26.38 12.95
N SER A 272 -11.44 25.87 11.73
CA SER A 272 -12.71 25.86 10.99
C SER A 272 -13.34 24.46 11.03
N LYS A 273 -14.67 24.38 11.09
CA LYS A 273 -15.42 23.11 11.01
C LYS A 273 -15.46 22.53 9.59
N VAL A 274 -14.41 22.74 8.80
CA VAL A 274 -14.36 22.30 7.41
C VAL A 274 -14.25 20.78 7.37
N VAL A 275 -15.17 20.14 6.65
CA VAL A 275 -15.14 18.71 6.40
C VAL A 275 -13.86 18.36 5.61
N PRO A 276 -13.08 17.33 5.99
CA PRO A 276 -11.80 17.04 5.34
C PRO A 276 -11.86 16.91 3.82
N LEU A 277 -12.92 16.30 3.27
CA LEU A 277 -13.12 16.20 1.81
C LEU A 277 -13.34 17.56 1.12
N VAL A 278 -13.89 18.54 1.84
CA VAL A 278 -13.97 19.94 1.35
C VAL A 278 -12.58 20.57 1.40
N ALA A 279 -11.81 20.35 2.46
CA ALA A 279 -10.44 20.83 2.57
C ALA A 279 -9.53 20.26 1.48
N ALA A 280 -9.79 19.04 0.98
CA ALA A 280 -9.01 18.40 -0.08
C ALA A 280 -9.14 19.08 -1.46
N LYS A 281 -10.17 19.89 -1.67
CA LYS A 281 -10.35 20.61 -2.95
C LYS A 281 -9.24 21.61 -3.22
N TYR A 282 -8.71 22.28 -2.18
CA TYR A 282 -7.64 23.26 -2.33
C TYR A 282 -6.33 22.64 -2.82
N PRO A 283 -5.72 21.66 -2.12
CA PRO A 283 -4.48 21.03 -2.58
C PRO A 283 -4.68 20.31 -3.92
N ARG A 284 -5.84 19.71 -4.19
CA ARG A 284 -6.13 19.15 -5.52
C ARG A 284 -6.04 20.20 -6.62
N SER A 285 -6.73 21.35 -6.47
CA SER A 285 -6.68 22.42 -7.46
C SER A 285 -5.28 23.01 -7.62
N TYR A 286 -4.54 23.13 -6.51
CA TYR A 286 -3.15 23.58 -6.52
C TYR A 286 -2.25 22.64 -7.33
N LEU A 287 -2.31 21.33 -7.07
CA LEU A 287 -1.56 20.32 -7.80
C LEU A 287 -1.98 20.24 -9.27
N ALA A 288 -3.28 20.37 -9.56
CA ALA A 288 -3.80 20.40 -10.92
C ALA A 288 -3.22 21.57 -11.73
N GLY A 289 -3.20 22.77 -11.15
CA GLY A 289 -2.63 23.96 -11.79
C GLY A 289 -1.13 23.88 -12.08
N ARG A 290 -0.42 22.95 -11.43
CA ARG A 290 1.02 22.69 -11.59
C ARG A 290 1.31 21.43 -12.41
N ASN A 291 0.27 20.72 -12.88
CA ASN A 291 0.40 19.42 -13.52
C ASN A 291 1.08 18.35 -12.63
N GLU A 292 0.87 18.42 -11.31
CA GLU A 292 1.50 17.55 -10.30
C GLU A 292 0.55 16.47 -9.75
N LEU A 293 -0.68 16.36 -10.27
CA LEU A 293 -1.62 15.30 -9.87
C LEU A 293 -1.20 13.89 -10.31
N GLY A 294 -0.20 13.80 -11.19
CA GLY A 294 0.25 12.54 -11.77
C GLY A 294 -0.73 11.96 -12.78
N PRO A 295 -0.35 10.87 -13.47
CA PRO A 295 -1.24 10.19 -14.39
C PRO A 295 -2.40 9.55 -13.60
N LEU A 296 -3.61 9.63 -14.15
CA LEU A 296 -4.70 8.78 -13.69
C LEU A 296 -4.34 7.32 -14.02
N PRO A 297 -4.66 6.36 -13.13
CA PRO A 297 -4.53 4.96 -13.48
C PRO A 297 -5.46 4.70 -14.67
N LEU A 298 -4.86 4.45 -15.83
CA LEU A 298 -5.62 3.96 -16.97
C LEU A 298 -6.11 2.56 -16.58
N PRO A 299 -7.39 2.22 -16.85
CA PRO A 299 -7.75 0.80 -16.83
C PRO A 299 -6.77 0.07 -17.77
N PRO A 300 -6.33 -1.16 -17.42
CA PRO A 300 -5.50 -1.93 -18.33
C PRO A 300 -6.20 -1.94 -19.69
N ALA A 301 -5.44 -1.65 -20.75
CA ALA A 301 -5.97 -1.67 -22.11
C ALA A 301 -6.65 -3.02 -22.29
N ARG A 302 -7.99 -3.04 -22.31
CA ARG A 302 -8.70 -4.25 -22.71
C ARG A 302 -8.30 -4.42 -24.16
N GLU A 303 -7.65 -5.53 -24.48
CA GLU A 303 -7.55 -5.94 -25.88
C GLU A 303 -8.99 -6.03 -26.39
N GLU A 304 -9.42 -5.04 -27.16
CA GLU A 304 -10.69 -5.05 -27.87
C GLU A 304 -10.62 -6.20 -28.87
N GLY A 305 -11.05 -7.40 -28.47
CA GLY A 305 -10.85 -8.57 -29.34
C GLY A 305 -11.43 -9.91 -28.90
N LEU A 306 -12.24 -10.00 -27.85
CA LEU A 306 -12.92 -11.25 -27.48
C LEU A 306 -14.38 -10.96 -27.10
N ASP A 307 -15.18 -10.65 -28.12
CA ASP A 307 -16.64 -10.88 -28.13
C ASP A 307 -16.94 -12.23 -28.81
#